data_AF-A0A3D5KEV9-F1
#
_entry.id   AF-A0A3D5KEV9-F1
#
_cell.length_a   1.000
_cell.length_b   1.000
_cell.length_c   1.000
_cell.angle_alpha   90.00
_cell.angle_beta   90.00
_cell.angle_gamma   90.00
#
_symmetry.space_group_name_H-M   'P 1'
#
loop_
_entity.id
_entity.type
_entity.pdbx_description
1 polymer ?
#
loop_
_entity_poly.entity_id
_entity_poly.type
_entity_poly.pdbx_seq_one_letter_code
_entity_poly.pdbx_strand_id
1 'polypeptide(L)'
;MEFSSYKLMEKGDGYDIVLYLDECSVKFSPDLLNSKNKERQSIIKQGRNYLKKVLPNVRINNLTIMHGSFVIYQIAFSGTVIKPLF
;
A
#
# COMPACT_ATOMS: atom_id res chain seq x y z
N MET A 1 -11.23 3.38 5.98
CA MET A 1 -9.92 3.92 5.57
C MET A 1 -9.91 3.89 4.06
N GLU A 2 -9.72 5.04 3.44
CA GLU A 2 -9.70 5.16 1.98
C GLU A 2 -8.33 5.62 1.51
N PHE A 3 -7.92 5.14 0.33
CA PHE A 3 -6.70 5.58 -0.33
C PHE A 3 -7.07 6.68 -1.32
N SER A 4 -6.43 7.84 -1.19
CA SER A 4 -6.75 9.01 -2.01
C SER A 4 -6.14 8.93 -3.40
N SER A 5 -4.94 8.35 -3.52
CA SER A 5 -4.24 8.21 -4.79
C SER A 5 -3.15 7.13 -4.73
N TYR A 6 -2.64 6.78 -5.91
CA TYR A 6 -1.48 5.91 -6.05
C TYR A 6 -0.53 6.43 -7.12
N LYS A 7 0.77 6.18 -6.94
CA LYS A 7 1.81 6.43 -7.94
C LYS A 7 2.45 5.12 -8.34
N LEU A 8 2.49 4.87 -9.64
CA LEU A 8 3.21 3.76 -10.26
C LEU A 8 4.59 4.23 -10.69
N MET A 9 5.61 3.46 -10.40
CA MET A 9 6.97 3.67 -10.86
C MET A 9 7.46 2.39 -11.50
N GLU A 10 7.72 2.42 -12.80
CA GLU A 10 8.23 1.27 -13.54
C GLU A 10 9.68 0.98 -13.14
N LYS A 11 9.96 -0.28 -12.80
CA LYS A 11 11.25 -0.75 -12.28
C LYS A 11 11.55 -2.12 -12.87
N GLY A 12 12.23 -2.12 -14.02
CA GLY A 12 12.67 -3.34 -14.69
C GLY A 12 11.48 -4.19 -15.17
N ASP A 13 11.24 -5.29 -14.47
CA ASP A 13 10.20 -6.28 -14.81
C ASP A 13 8.89 -6.12 -14.02
N GLY A 14 8.73 -5.01 -13.28
CA GLY A 14 7.53 -4.74 -12.50
C GLY A 14 7.43 -3.28 -12.05
N TYR A 15 6.55 -3.05 -11.07
CA TYR A 15 6.25 -1.71 -10.59
C TYR A 15 6.50 -1.57 -9.09
N ASP A 16 7.11 -0.45 -8.72
CA ASP A 16 7.08 0.07 -7.36
C ASP A 16 5.85 0.98 -7.23
N ILE A 17 5.02 0.73 -6.22
CA ILE A 17 3.79 1.47 -5.98
C ILE A 17 3.89 2.26 -4.69
N VAL A 18 3.47 3.52 -4.75
CA VAL A 18 3.22 4.35 -3.58
C VAL A 18 1.71 4.56 -3.44
N LEU A 19 1.12 4.16 -2.32
CA LEU A 19 -0.26 4.42 -1.95
C LEU A 19 -0.30 5.57 -0.94
N TYR A 20 -1.18 6.54 -1.18
CA TYR A 20 -1.40 7.65 -0.27
C TYR A 20 -2.70 7.42 0.51
N LEU A 21 -2.60 7.44 1.83
CA LEU A 21 -3.75 7.43 2.73
C LEU A 21 -4.41 8.81 2.71
N ASP A 22 -5.73 8.84 2.70
CA ASP A 22 -6.46 10.09 2.90
C ASP A 22 -6.27 10.60 4.34
N GLU A 23 -5.65 11.77 4.46
CA GLU A 23 -5.32 12.46 5.71
C GLU A 23 -6.56 12.79 6.55
N CYS A 24 -7.72 12.95 5.92
CA CYS A 24 -8.97 13.21 6.64
C CYS A 24 -9.55 11.95 7.28
N SER A 25 -9.18 10.76 6.79
CA SER A 25 -9.77 9.49 7.23
C SER A 25 -8.97 8.78 8.32
N VAL A 26 -7.71 9.18 8.54
CA VAL A 26 -6.79 8.52 9.47
C VAL A 26 -6.37 9.50 10.56
N LYS A 27 -6.86 9.28 11.78
CA LYS A 27 -6.23 9.89 12.95
C LYS A 27 -4.85 9.25 13.12
N PHE A 28 -3.82 9.95 12.68
CA PHE A 28 -2.44 9.51 12.85
C PHE A 28 -2.11 9.43 14.35
N SER A 29 -2.13 8.21 14.92
CA SER A 29 -1.58 7.94 16.25
C SER A 29 -0.12 7.50 16.10
N PRO A 30 0.81 7.95 16.97
CA PRO A 30 2.18 7.43 17.02
C PRO A 30 2.26 5.90 17.09
N ASP A 31 1.23 5.26 17.65
CA ASP A 31 1.10 3.79 17.73
C ASP A 31 0.97 3.09 16.38
N LEU A 32 0.64 3.81 15.30
CA LEU A 32 0.61 3.26 13.93
C LEU A 32 2.02 2.91 13.42
N LEU A 33 3.04 3.56 13.95
CA LEU A 33 4.45 3.26 13.64
C LEU A 33 4.91 1.95 14.30
N ASN A 34 4.15 1.46 15.29
CA ASN A 34 4.51 0.28 16.05
C ASN A 34 4.17 -1.01 15.29
N SER A 35 5.15 -1.88 15.08
CA SER A 35 5.06 -3.01 14.15
C SER A 35 4.08 -4.13 14.56
N LYS A 36 3.66 -4.16 15.83
CA LYS A 36 2.71 -5.14 16.38
C LYS A 36 1.25 -4.69 16.31
N ASN A 37 0.97 -3.50 15.76
CA ASN A 37 -0.38 -2.95 15.76
C ASN A 37 -1.30 -3.66 14.74
N LYS A 38 -2.45 -4.15 15.21
CA LYS A 38 -3.52 -4.76 14.38
C LYS A 38 -3.99 -3.79 13.28
N GLU A 39 -3.99 -2.51 13.57
CA GLU A 39 -4.39 -1.46 12.64
C GLU A 39 -3.45 -1.37 11.45
N ARG A 40 -2.13 -1.47 11.67
CA ARG A 40 -1.13 -1.52 10.60
C ARG A 40 -1.35 -2.71 9.67
N GLN A 41 -1.61 -3.90 10.22
CA GLN A 41 -1.93 -5.08 9.42
C GLN A 41 -3.22 -4.91 8.61
N SER A 42 -4.21 -4.22 9.18
CA SER A 42 -5.44 -3.88 8.48
C SER A 42 -5.17 -2.94 7.29
N ILE A 43 -4.36 -1.90 7.47
CA ILE A 43 -3.96 -0.96 6.41
C ILE A 43 -3.25 -1.69 5.27
N ILE A 44 -2.34 -2.59 5.60
CA ILE A 44 -1.60 -3.41 4.62
C ILE A 44 -2.56 -4.28 3.81
N LYS A 45 -3.50 -4.96 4.48
CA LYS A 45 -4.49 -5.82 3.83
C LYS A 45 -5.41 -5.00 2.93
N GLN A 46 -5.85 -3.82 3.39
CA GLN A 46 -6.66 -2.90 2.60
C GLN A 46 -5.90 -2.37 1.39
N GLY A 47 -4.63 -1.99 1.53
CA GLY A 47 -3.79 -1.52 0.42
C GLY A 47 -3.59 -2.60 -0.64
N ARG A 48 -3.32 -3.84 -0.23
CA ARG A 48 -3.26 -4.99 -1.15
C ARG A 48 -4.59 -5.22 -1.88
N ASN A 49 -5.71 -5.16 -1.16
CA ASN A 49 -7.03 -5.36 -1.75
C ASN A 49 -7.42 -4.22 -2.70
N TYR A 50 -7.04 -2.98 -2.39
CA TYR A 50 -7.20 -1.85 -3.29
C TYR A 50 -6.44 -2.10 -4.59
N LEU A 51 -5.16 -2.43 -4.52
CA LEU A 51 -4.34 -2.71 -5.70
C LEU A 51 -4.86 -3.89 -6.53
N LYS A 52 -5.39 -4.94 -5.89
CA LYS A 52 -6.07 -6.04 -6.61
C LYS A 52 -7.26 -5.59 -7.46
N LYS A 53 -7.96 -4.53 -7.03
CA LYS A 53 -9.12 -3.99 -7.74
C LYS A 53 -8.69 -3.05 -8.86
N VAL A 54 -7.75 -2.15 -8.61
CA VAL A 54 -7.37 -1.10 -9.59
C VAL A 54 -6.31 -1.56 -10.58
N LEU A 55 -5.42 -2.46 -10.17
CA LEU A 55 -4.27 -2.92 -10.94
C LEU A 55 -4.18 -4.46 -10.95
N PRO A 56 -5.20 -5.15 -11.50
CA PRO A 56 -5.13 -6.60 -11.66
C PRO A 56 -4.02 -6.98 -12.65
N ASN A 57 -3.37 -8.12 -12.40
CA ASN A 57 -2.32 -8.70 -13.24
C ASN A 57 -1.03 -7.87 -13.37
N VAL A 58 -0.82 -6.90 -12.49
CA VAL A 58 0.44 -6.14 -12.43
C VAL A 58 1.44 -6.86 -11.52
N ARG A 59 2.69 -6.98 -11.99
CA ARG A 59 3.81 -7.43 -11.17
C ARG A 59 4.26 -6.28 -10.28
N ILE A 60 4.10 -6.45 -8.97
CA ILE A 60 4.50 -5.45 -7.99
C ILE A 60 5.79 -5.92 -7.33
N ASN A 61 6.75 -5.01 -7.30
CA ASN A 61 8.06 -5.20 -6.69
C ASN A 61 8.08 -4.56 -5.30
N ASN A 62 7.51 -3.37 -5.13
CA ASN A 62 7.38 -2.74 -3.82
C ASN A 62 6.02 -2.06 -3.63
N LEU A 63 5.53 -2.06 -2.39
CA LEU A 63 4.41 -1.24 -1.97
C LEU A 63 4.85 -0.35 -0.82
N THR A 64 4.78 0.95 -1.03
CA THR A 64 4.99 1.96 0.00
C THR A 64 3.64 2.59 0.33
N ILE A 65 3.30 2.70 1.60
CA ILE A 65 2.08 3.36 2.07
C ILE A 65 2.50 4.63 2.81
N MET A 66 2.05 5.77 2.31
CA MET A 66 2.34 7.10 2.83
C MET A 66 1.10 7.75 3.45
N HIS A 67 1.34 8.58 4.45
CA HIS A 67 0.36 9.50 5.03
C HIS A 67 0.99 10.89 5.07
N GLY A 68 0.53 11.79 4.23
CA GLY A 68 1.24 13.03 3.90
C GLY A 68 2.67 12.73 3.46
N SER A 69 3.65 13.33 4.14
CA SER A 69 5.08 13.14 3.85
C SER A 69 5.71 11.94 4.58
N PHE A 70 4.97 11.23 5.43
CA PHE A 70 5.51 10.14 6.24
C PHE A 70 5.28 8.77 5.59
N VAL A 71 6.32 7.95 5.55
CA VAL A 71 6.19 6.53 5.20
C VAL A 71 5.68 5.76 6.42
N ILE A 72 4.49 5.22 6.31
CA ILE A 72 3.86 4.39 7.36
C ILE A 72 4.36 2.95 7.25
N TYR A 73 4.51 2.49 6.00
CA TYR A 73 4.96 1.14 5.74
C TYR A 73 5.56 0.95 4.35
N GLN A 74 6.47 0.00 4.24
CA GLN A 74 7.02 -0.46 2.98
C GLN A 74 7.07 -1.99 2.97
N ILE A 75 6.62 -2.59 1.88
CA ILE A 75 6.64 -4.03 1.63
C ILE A 75 7.41 -4.26 0.34
N ALA A 76 8.48 -5.04 0.43
CA ALA A 76 9.05 -5.67 -0.75
C ALA A 76 8.18 -6.89 -1.12
N PHE A 77 7.72 -6.90 -2.37
CA PHE A 77 7.14 -8.06 -3.01
C PHE A 77 8.23 -8.66 -3.88
N SER A 78 8.49 -9.95 -3.74
CA SER A 78 9.47 -10.66 -4.57
C SER A 78 8.87 -10.90 -5.98
N GLY A 79 8.57 -9.83 -6.72
CA GLY A 79 7.97 -9.88 -8.04
C GLY A 79 6.58 -10.54 -8.07
N THR A 80 5.78 -10.37 -7.03
CA THR A 80 4.46 -11.02 -6.95
C THR A 80 3.49 -10.37 -7.94
N VAL A 81 2.92 -11.18 -8.83
CA VAL A 81 1.82 -10.75 -9.70
C VAL A 81 0.54 -10.70 -8.88
N ILE A 82 -0.07 -9.52 -8.80
CA ILE A 82 -1.32 -9.35 -8.09
C ILE A 82 -2.46 -9.96 -8.91
N LYS A 83 -3.04 -11.04 -8.39
CA LYS A 83 -4.23 -11.67 -8.99
C LYS A 83 -5.51 -10.92 -8.59
N PRO A 84 -6.48 -10.76 -9.51
CA PRO A 84 -7.79 -10.18 -9.20
C PRO A 84 -8.52 -10.96 -8.09
N LEU A 85 -9.35 -10.26 -7.30
CA LEU A 85 -10.32 -10.91 -6.42
C LEU A 85 -11.47 -11.42 -7.28
N PHE A 86 -11.56 -12.74 -7.46
CA PHE A 86 -12.75 -13.45 -7.92
C PHE A 86 -13.40 -14.14 -6.72
#